data_AF-A0A7C7JD76-F1
#
_entry.id   AF-A0A7C7JD76-F1
#
_cell.length_a   1.000
_cell.length_b   1.000
_cell.length_c   1.000
_cell.angle_alpha   90.00
_cell.angle_beta   90.00
_cell.angle_gamma   90.00
#
_symmetry.space_group_name_H-M   'P 1'
#
loop_
_entity.id
_entity.type
_entity.pdbx_description
1 polymer ?
#
loop_
_entity_poly.entity_id
_entity_poly.type
_entity_poly.pdbx_seq_one_letter_code
_entity_poly.pdbx_strand_id
1 'polypeptide(L)' 'MIKLAVSPGDPAGIGPDICIKAFGTNTNLGFIPVMFGDIKLFEERAKNLGYRIKIKEYDGQQELDSGSFWIS' A
#
# COMPACT_ATOMS: atom_id res chain seq x y z
N MET A 1 -13.55 -5.02 -9.54
CA MET A 1 -12.16 -5.49 -9.34
C MET A 1 -12.04 -6.02 -7.92
N ILE A 2 -11.33 -7.12 -7.68
CA ILE A 2 -11.22 -7.70 -6.33
C ILE A 2 -10.36 -6.78 -5.45
N LYS A 3 -10.83 -6.50 -4.23
CA LYS A 3 -10.06 -5.80 -3.19
C LYS A 3 -9.40 -6.84 -2.29
N LEU A 4 -8.10 -6.76 -2.11
CA LEU A 4 -7.34 -7.67 -1.25
C LEU A 4 -6.90 -6.94 0.01
N ALA A 5 -7.43 -7.33 1.16
CA ALA A 5 -6.94 -6.83 2.44
C ALA A 5 -5.55 -7.42 2.73
N VAL A 6 -4.57 -6.56 3.00
CA VAL A 6 -3.19 -6.96 3.29
C VAL A 6 -2.78 -6.39 4.63
N SER A 7 -2.39 -7.27 5.56
CA SER A 7 -1.72 -6.85 6.79
C SER A 7 -0.21 -6.90 6.59
N PRO A 8 0.53 -5.79 6.80
CA PRO A 8 1.98 -5.77 6.67
C PRO A 8 2.69 -6.49 7.84
N GLY A 9 1.98 -6.90 8.89
CA GLY A 9 2.56 -7.51 10.08
C GLY A 9 3.14 -6.48 11.04
N ASP A 10 4.27 -6.81 11.67
CA ASP A 10 4.94 -5.94 12.65
C ASP A 10 5.49 -4.65 11.98
N PRO A 11 5.10 -3.45 12.44
CA PRO A 11 5.60 -2.17 11.92
C PRO A 11 7.12 -1.99 11.95
N ALA A 12 7.81 -2.61 12.90
CA ALA A 12 9.27 -2.56 13.04
C ALA A 12 9.97 -3.56 12.09
N GLY A 13 9.26 -4.60 11.66
CA GLY A 13 9.74 -5.58 10.71
C GLY A 13 9.86 -5.06 9.27
N ILE A 14 10.15 -5.97 8.34
CA ILE A 14 10.31 -5.66 6.91
C ILE A 14 9.03 -5.77 6.09
N GLY A 15 7.92 -6.18 6.72
CA GLY A 15 6.65 -6.38 6.04
C GLY A 15 6.12 -5.12 5.34
N PRO A 16 6.16 -3.92 5.96
CA PRO A 16 5.83 -2.67 5.27
C PRO A 16 6.69 -2.43 4.03
N ASP A 17 8.00 -2.67 4.12
CA ASP A 17 8.96 -2.52 3.02
C ASP A 17 8.64 -3.49 1.86
N ILE A 18 8.29 -4.73 2.17
CA ILE A 18 7.86 -5.73 1.18
C ILE A 18 6.57 -5.28 0.49
N CYS A 19 5.58 -4.79 1.25
CA CYS A 19 4.34 -4.28 0.68
C CYS A 19 4.59 -3.11 -0.28
N ILE A 20 5.46 -2.16 0.10
CA ILE A 20 5.84 -1.03 -0.77
C ILE A 20 6.48 -1.55 -2.07
N LYS A 21 7.40 -2.51 -1.99
CA LYS A 21 8.06 -3.07 -3.17
C LYS A 21 7.11 -3.87 -4.07
N ALA A 22 6.20 -4.65 -3.48
CA ALA A 22 5.29 -5.52 -4.21
C ALA A 22 4.11 -4.77 -4.83
N PHE A 23 3.62 -3.74 -4.16
CA PHE A 23 2.33 -3.09 -4.49
C PHE A 23 2.43 -1.58 -4.72
N GLY A 24 3.56 -0.95 -4.38
CA GLY A 24 3.80 0.47 -4.61
C GLY A 24 4.15 0.83 -6.05
N THR A 25 4.50 -0.16 -6.87
CA THR A 25 4.72 0.04 -8.30
C THR A 25 3.39 0.08 -9.05
N ASN A 26 3.30 0.96 -10.05
CA ASN A 26 2.10 1.25 -10.84
C ASN A 26 1.81 0.12 -11.86
N THR A 27 1.75 -1.12 -11.36
CA THR A 27 1.61 -2.36 -12.12
C THR A 27 0.19 -2.89 -12.00
N ASN A 28 -0.39 -3.34 -13.11
CA ASN A 28 -1.71 -3.95 -13.09
C ASN A 28 -1.63 -5.38 -12.50
N LEU A 29 -2.19 -5.57 -11.29
CA LEU A 29 -2.16 -6.85 -10.56
C LEU A 29 -3.40 -7.72 -10.80
N GLY A 30 -4.44 -7.20 -11.48
CA GLY A 30 -5.74 -7.87 -11.58
C GLY A 30 -6.61 -7.80 -10.30
N PHE A 31 -6.07 -7.21 -9.23
CA PHE A 31 -6.75 -6.89 -7.97
C PHE A 31 -6.18 -5.59 -7.40
N ILE A 32 -6.83 -5.03 -6.38
CA ILE A 32 -6.39 -3.82 -5.68
C ILE A 32 -6.03 -4.17 -4.24
N PRO A 33 -4.74 -4.10 -3.85
CA PRO A 33 -4.34 -4.32 -2.48
C PRO A 33 -4.68 -3.08 -1.62
N VAL A 34 -5.23 -3.33 -0.43
CA VAL A 34 -5.50 -2.33 0.60
C VAL A 34 -4.70 -2.72 1.84
N MET A 35 -3.70 -1.90 2.18
CA MET A 35 -2.87 -2.11 3.36
C MET A 35 -3.62 -1.69 4.62
N PHE A 36 -3.65 -2.54 5.63
CA PHE A 36 -4.18 -2.18 6.95
C PHE A 36 -3.00 -1.72 7.82
N GLY A 37 -2.88 -0.42 8.05
CA GLY A 37 -1.74 0.13 8.76
C GLY A 37 -1.66 1.66 8.77
N ASP A 38 -0.57 2.18 9.32
CA ASP A 38 -0.39 3.62 9.49
C ASP A 38 0.18 4.28 8.21
N ILE A 39 -0.50 5.33 7.73
CA ILE A 39 -0.08 6.09 6.53
C ILE A 39 1.33 6.65 6.68
N LYS A 40 1.66 7.24 7.83
CA LYS A 40 2.97 7.87 8.07
C LYS A 40 4.09 6.83 8.09
N LEU A 41 3.82 5.65 8.63
CA LEU A 41 4.77 4.52 8.55
C LEU A 41 5.12 4.22 7.09
N PHE A 42 4.13 4.08 6.22
CA PHE A 42 4.37 3.78 4.81
C PHE A 42 5.02 4.93 4.04
N GLU A 43 4.68 6.18 4.34
CA GLU A 43 5.34 7.37 3.79
C GLU A 43 6.83 7.41 4.16
N GLU A 44 7.15 7.21 5.43
CA GLU A 44 8.53 7.20 5.92
C GLU A 44 9.34 6.06 5.31
N ARG A 45 8.77 4.84 5.31
CA ARG A 45 9.40 3.66 4.73
C ARG A 45 9.66 3.83 3.24
N ALA A 46 8.69 4.35 2.48
CA ALA A 46 8.86 4.57 1.05
C ALA A 46 9.96 5.60 0.76
N LYS A 47 10.01 6.68 1.54
CA LYS A 47 11.09 7.68 1.46
C LYS A 47 12.45 7.05 1.74
N ASN A 48 12.58 6.28 2.81
CA ASN A 48 13.84 5.62 3.20
C ASN A 48 14.31 4.59 2.16
N LEU A 49 13.37 3.92 1.49
CA LEU A 49 13.66 2.95 0.41
C LEU A 49 13.90 3.62 -0.95
N GLY A 50 13.62 4.92 -1.11
CA GLY A 50 13.73 5.64 -2.38
C GLY A 50 12.60 5.32 -3.38
N TYR A 51 11.45 4.82 -2.91
CA TYR A 51 10.30 4.52 -3.77
C TYR A 51 9.35 5.72 -3.83
N ARG A 52 8.92 6.07 -5.04
CA ARG A 52 7.83 7.04 -5.26
C ARG A 52 6.51 6.29 -5.35
N ILE A 53 5.75 6.31 -4.27
CA ILE A 53 4.41 5.72 -4.22
C ILE A 53 3.35 6.81 -4.08
N LYS A 54 2.19 6.60 -4.70
CA LYS A 54 1.04 7.49 -4.59
C LYS A 54 0.11 6.97 -3.52
N ILE A 55 0.28 7.43 -2.27
CA ILE A 55 -0.55 6.97 -1.16
C ILE A 55 -1.94 7.61 -1.22
N LYS A 56 -2.97 6.80 -0.93
CA LYS A 56 -4.34 7.26 -0.71
C LYS A 56 -4.97 6.50 0.45
N GLU A 57 -5.84 7.18 1.17
CA GLU A 57 -6.63 6.59 2.25
C GLU A 57 -7.85 5.85 1.72
N TYR A 58 -8.13 4.67 2.29
CA TYR A 58 -9.30 3.86 2.04
C TYR A 58 -10.27 4.01 3.22
N ASP A 59 -11.46 4.55 2.96
CA ASP A 59 -12.53 4.80 3.93
C ASP A 59 -13.79 3.95 3.66
N GLY A 60 -13.69 2.96 2.76
CA GLY A 60 -14.82 2.11 2.35
C GLY A 60 -15.40 2.43 0.98
N GLN A 61 -14.82 3.38 0.24
CA GLN A 61 -15.24 3.74 -1.10
C GLN A 61 -15.27 2.54 -2.07
N GLN A 62 -16.21 2.55 -3.02
CA GLN A 62 -16.41 1.44 -3.96
C GLN A 62 -15.34 1.39 -5.05
N GLU A 63 -14.96 2.55 -5.57
CA GLU A 63 -14.02 2.70 -6.68
C GLU A 63 -12.62 3.06 -6.18
N LEU A 64 -11.64 2.24 -6.57
CA LEU A 64 -10.22 2.47 -6.30
C LEU A 64 -9.49 2.43 -7.64
N ASP A 65 -8.50 3.30 -7.83
CA ASP A 65 -7.60 3.23 -8.96
C ASP A 65 -6.45 2.26 -8.70
N SER A 66 -5.97 1.61 -9.77
CA SER A 66 -4.86 0.64 -9.71
C SER A 66 -3.48 1.28 -9.57
N GLY A 67 -3.39 2.61 -9.61
CA GLY A 67 -2.12 3.34 -9.55
C GLY A 67 -1.83 4.03 -8.24
N SER A 68 -2.65 3.78 -7.21
CA SER A 68 -2.46 4.30 -5.87
C SER A 68 -2.17 3.16 -4.90
N PHE A 69 -1.33 3.44 -3.91
CA PHE A 69 -1.06 2.58 -2.78
C PHE A 69 -2.09 2.89 -1.70
N TRP A 70 -3.09 2.02 -1.58
CA TRP A 70 -4.24 2.23 -0.69
C TRP A 70 -3.94 1.77 0.72
N ILE A 71 -4.27 2.60 1.70
CA ILE A 71 -4.07 2.32 3.13
C ILE A 71 -5.38 2.57 3.87
N SER A 72 -5.80 1.63 4.72
CA SER A 72 -6.95 1.68 5.61
C SER A 72 -6.51 1.72 7.07
#